data_AF-A0A7Y1ANZ5-F1
#
_entry.id   AF-A0A7Y1ANZ5-F1
#
_cell.length_a   1.000
_cell.length_b   1.000
_cell.length_c   1.000
_cell.angle_alpha   90.00
_cell.angle_beta   90.00
_cell.angle_gamma   90.00
#
_symmetry.space_group_name_H-M   'P 1'
#
loop_
_entity.id
_entity.type
_entity.pdbx_description
1 polymer ?
#
loop_
_entity_poly.entity_id
_entity_poly.type
_entity_poly.pdbx_seq_one_letter_code
_entity_poly.pdbx_strand_id
1 'polypeptide(L)'
;MATHDHYYVPAQSKWPIIATVGLLVTVCGLATWFNDLKAARPESHGPLIFFVGSLLVAYMMVGWFGAVIKESRAGLYSPQLDRSFRWGMTWFIFSEVMFFAAFFGALFYVRHFSGPWLGGEGSKALAHMLWPNFQFAWPLLNSPDPVLYPAPKDIINPWGLPLLNTVLLVSSSVTLTLAHHALNKGQRGALKAWLGLTVVLGIAFLGFQAEEYIHAYKELGLTLGSGVYGATFFMLTGFHGAHVTIGTLILLVMLVRIVRGHFNAEHQFGFQAASWYWHFVDAVWVALFLFVYVL
;
A
#
# COMPACT_ATOMS: atom_id res chain seq x y z
N MET A 1 16.53 4.95 -43.61
CA MET A 1 16.04 3.83 -42.78
C MET A 1 16.19 4.23 -41.33
N ALA A 2 15.12 4.26 -40.54
CA ALA A 2 15.24 4.44 -39.10
C ALA A 2 16.01 3.23 -38.55
N THR A 3 17.19 3.46 -37.99
CA THR A 3 17.96 2.44 -37.26
C THR A 3 17.15 2.06 -36.02
N HIS A 4 16.47 0.92 -36.05
CA HIS A 4 15.82 0.38 -34.87
C HIS A 4 16.90 -0.05 -33.87
N ASP A 5 16.93 0.58 -32.70
CA ASP A 5 17.77 0.14 -31.59
C ASP A 5 17.40 -1.30 -31.19
N HIS A 6 18.41 -2.12 -30.92
CA HIS A 6 18.19 -3.50 -30.49
C HIS A 6 17.57 -3.53 -29.08
N TYR A 7 16.34 -4.03 -28.97
CA TYR A 7 15.64 -4.17 -27.70
C TYR A 7 16.23 -5.36 -26.91
N TYR A 8 16.83 -5.09 -25.76
CA TYR A 8 17.43 -6.15 -24.95
C TYR A 8 16.36 -7.03 -24.30
N VAL A 9 16.50 -8.34 -24.49
CA VAL A 9 15.72 -9.38 -23.82
C VAL A 9 16.70 -10.41 -23.26
N PRO A 10 16.66 -10.74 -21.96
CA PRO A 10 17.49 -11.80 -21.40
C PRO A 10 17.22 -13.14 -22.10
N ALA A 11 18.27 -13.88 -22.45
CA ALA A 11 18.13 -15.17 -23.14
C ALA A 11 17.38 -16.23 -22.32
N GLN A 12 17.47 -16.15 -20.98
CA GLN A 12 16.76 -17.03 -20.06
C GLN A 12 16.54 -16.32 -18.73
N SER A 13 15.40 -16.58 -18.08
CA SER A 13 15.13 -16.15 -16.71
C SER A 13 14.34 -17.21 -15.96
N LYS A 14 14.88 -17.69 -14.85
CA LYS A 14 14.21 -18.66 -13.95
C LYS A 14 13.21 -18.00 -13.00
N TRP A 15 13.29 -16.68 -12.84
CA TRP A 15 12.52 -15.94 -11.84
C TRP A 15 11.00 -16.02 -11.99
N PRO A 16 10.42 -16.00 -13.21
CA PRO A 16 8.98 -16.20 -13.38
C PRO A 16 8.48 -17.54 -12.81
N ILE A 17 9.23 -18.63 -13.00
CA ILE A 17 8.83 -19.96 -12.48
C ILE A 17 8.86 -19.96 -10.95
N ILE A 18 9.92 -19.41 -10.36
CA ILE A 18 10.05 -19.30 -8.90
C ILE A 18 8.93 -18.42 -8.33
N ALA A 19 8.57 -17.33 -9.02
CA ALA A 19 7.46 -16.46 -8.64
C ALA A 19 6.13 -17.23 -8.61
N THR A 20 5.82 -17.99 -9.67
CA THR A 20 4.60 -18.79 -9.75
C THR A 20 4.51 -19.82 -8.62
N VAL A 21 5.59 -20.59 -8.39
CA VAL A 21 5.62 -21.58 -7.30
C VAL A 21 5.52 -20.91 -5.93
N GLY A 22 6.27 -19.84 -5.71
CA GLY A 22 6.25 -19.09 -4.45
C GLY A 22 4.88 -18.52 -4.13
N LEU A 23 4.20 -17.89 -5.10
CA LEU A 23 2.86 -17.35 -4.94
C LEU A 23 1.82 -18.45 -4.70
N LEU A 24 1.88 -19.54 -5.45
CA LEU A 24 0.97 -20.69 -5.26
C LEU A 24 1.10 -21.24 -3.83
N VAL A 25 2.32 -21.53 -3.38
CA VAL A 25 2.59 -22.06 -2.04
C VAL A 25 2.13 -21.07 -0.96
N THR A 26 2.37 -19.77 -1.15
CA THR A 26 1.93 -18.73 -0.21
C THR A 26 0.41 -18.71 -0.07
N VAL A 27 -0.31 -18.68 -1.19
CA VAL A 27 -1.78 -18.60 -1.19
C VAL A 27 -2.41 -19.90 -0.66
N CYS A 28 -1.88 -21.06 -1.06
CA CYS A 28 -2.32 -22.35 -0.51
C CYS A 28 -2.09 -22.42 1.00
N GLY A 29 -0.92 -21.99 1.49
CA GLY A 29 -0.63 -21.94 2.93
C GLY A 29 -1.58 -21.04 3.70
N LEU A 30 -1.87 -19.84 3.18
CA LEU A 30 -2.82 -18.92 3.78
C LEU A 30 -4.25 -19.49 3.80
N ALA A 31 -4.68 -20.09 2.69
CA ALA A 31 -5.99 -20.73 2.59
C ALA A 31 -6.12 -21.88 3.59
N THR A 32 -5.12 -22.77 3.69
CA THR A 32 -5.11 -23.85 4.68
C THR A 32 -5.15 -23.28 6.10
N TRP A 33 -4.35 -22.27 6.39
CA TRP A 33 -4.30 -21.66 7.72
C TRP A 33 -5.67 -21.11 8.15
N PHE A 34 -6.34 -20.32 7.31
CA PHE A 34 -7.63 -19.74 7.65
C PHE A 34 -8.74 -20.79 7.77
N ASN A 35 -8.73 -21.82 6.92
CA ASN A 35 -9.69 -22.91 7.02
C ASN A 35 -9.50 -23.75 8.28
N ASP A 36 -8.26 -24.06 8.64
CA ASP A 36 -7.95 -24.82 9.86
C ASP A 36 -8.28 -24.04 11.13
N LEU A 37 -7.99 -22.72 11.16
CA LEU A 37 -8.41 -21.83 12.24
C LEU A 37 -9.92 -21.84 12.42
N LYS A 38 -10.67 -21.70 11.32
CA LYS A 38 -12.14 -21.74 11.34
C LYS A 38 -12.68 -23.10 11.77
N ALA A 39 -11.99 -24.19 11.40
CA ALA A 39 -12.33 -25.55 11.78
C ALA A 39 -11.82 -25.96 13.17
N ALA A 40 -11.21 -25.03 13.92
CA ALA A 40 -10.59 -25.27 15.23
C ALA A 40 -9.63 -26.48 15.26
N ARG A 41 -8.87 -26.68 14.17
CA ARG A 41 -7.86 -27.74 14.10
C ARG A 41 -6.57 -27.27 14.79
N PRO A 42 -6.15 -27.91 15.90
CA PRO A 42 -5.00 -27.45 16.67
C PRO A 42 -3.66 -27.62 15.94
N GLU A 43 -3.55 -28.60 15.03
CA GLU A 43 -2.34 -28.87 14.26
C GLU A 43 -2.46 -28.41 12.80
N SER A 44 -2.40 -27.11 12.57
CA SER A 44 -2.36 -26.58 11.20
C SER A 44 -0.94 -26.48 10.66
N HIS A 45 -0.72 -27.05 9.48
CA HIS A 45 0.51 -26.82 8.70
C HIS A 45 0.44 -25.55 7.84
N GLY A 46 -0.72 -24.87 7.79
CA GLY A 46 -0.94 -23.66 7.00
C GLY A 46 0.10 -22.55 7.24
N PRO A 47 0.42 -22.18 8.50
CA PRO A 47 1.43 -21.17 8.79
C PRO A 47 2.81 -21.51 8.20
N LEU A 48 3.26 -22.75 8.37
CA LEU A 48 4.55 -23.21 7.85
C LEU A 48 4.60 -23.10 6.32
N ILE A 49 3.56 -23.60 5.63
CA ILE A 49 3.45 -23.55 4.17
C ILE A 49 3.46 -22.09 3.69
N PHE A 50 2.71 -21.21 4.36
CA PHE A 50 2.66 -19.78 4.05
C PHE A 50 4.04 -19.11 4.16
N PHE A 51 4.77 -19.35 5.26
CA PHE A 51 6.10 -18.75 5.46
C PHE A 51 7.13 -19.30 4.46
N VAL A 52 7.08 -20.60 4.14
CA VAL A 52 7.94 -21.17 3.08
C VAL A 52 7.65 -20.52 1.73
N GLY A 53 6.38 -20.37 1.35
CA GLY A 53 5.99 -19.65 0.13
C GLY A 53 6.47 -18.21 0.12
N SER A 54 6.29 -17.51 1.24
CA SER A 54 6.69 -16.10 1.40
C SER A 54 8.21 -15.92 1.27
N LEU A 55 9.01 -16.85 1.81
CA LEU A 55 10.46 -16.85 1.64
C LEU A 55 10.87 -17.10 0.19
N LEU A 56 10.16 -17.98 -0.55
CA LEU A 56 10.39 -18.17 -1.98
C LEU A 56 10.11 -16.89 -2.78
N VAL A 57 9.02 -16.18 -2.45
CA VAL A 57 8.68 -14.89 -3.06
C VAL A 57 9.74 -13.84 -2.73
N ALA A 58 10.18 -13.75 -1.47
CA ALA A 58 11.24 -12.83 -1.06
C ALA A 58 12.57 -13.11 -1.79
N TYR A 59 12.97 -14.39 -1.87
CA TYR A 59 14.16 -14.82 -2.61
C TYR A 59 14.05 -14.45 -4.10
N MET A 60 12.88 -14.68 -4.71
CA MET A 60 12.61 -14.31 -6.09
C MET A 60 12.72 -12.79 -6.30
N MET A 61 12.13 -11.98 -5.42
CA MET A 61 12.18 -10.52 -5.52
C MET A 61 13.62 -10.00 -5.45
N VAL A 62 14.39 -10.42 -4.45
CA VAL A 62 15.80 -10.02 -4.30
C VAL A 62 16.64 -10.46 -5.50
N GLY A 63 16.44 -11.70 -5.96
CA GLY A 63 17.17 -12.26 -7.10
C GLY A 63 16.84 -11.59 -8.43
N TRP A 64 15.55 -11.38 -8.72
CA TRP A 64 15.09 -10.79 -9.97
C TRP A 64 15.49 -9.31 -10.05
N PHE A 65 15.21 -8.51 -9.02
CA PHE A 65 15.66 -7.11 -9.01
C PHE A 65 17.19 -6.99 -9.02
N GLY A 66 17.91 -7.92 -8.39
CA GLY A 66 19.37 -8.01 -8.48
C GLY A 66 19.86 -8.21 -9.92
N ALA A 67 19.20 -9.09 -10.68
CA ALA A 67 19.50 -9.29 -12.11
C ALA A 67 19.23 -8.03 -12.94
N VAL A 68 18.08 -7.38 -12.74
CA VAL A 68 17.73 -6.10 -13.41
C VAL A 68 18.77 -5.02 -13.11
N ILE A 69 19.22 -4.91 -11.86
CA ILE A 69 20.28 -3.95 -11.49
C ILE A 69 21.59 -4.28 -12.20
N LYS A 70 21.97 -5.56 -12.27
CA LYS A 70 23.21 -6.01 -12.94
C LYS A 70 23.17 -5.72 -14.44
N GLU A 71 22.06 -6.04 -15.10
CA GLU A 71 21.84 -5.78 -16.54
C GLU A 71 21.88 -4.28 -16.85
N SER A 72 21.19 -3.47 -16.04
CA SER A 72 21.23 -2.00 -16.14
C SER A 72 22.65 -1.46 -16.01
N ARG A 73 23.42 -1.96 -15.04
CA ARG A 73 24.81 -1.54 -14.81
C ARG A 73 25.78 -2.03 -15.87
N ALA A 74 25.45 -3.10 -16.57
CA ALA A 74 26.21 -3.59 -17.72
C ALA A 74 25.96 -2.79 -19.00
N GLY A 75 25.09 -1.77 -18.96
CA GLY A 75 24.79 -0.91 -20.12
C GLY A 75 23.93 -1.60 -21.17
N LEU A 76 23.23 -2.68 -20.81
CA LEU A 76 22.40 -3.45 -21.74
C LEU A 76 21.08 -2.75 -22.11
N TYR A 77 20.73 -1.66 -21.43
CA TYR A 77 19.45 -0.99 -21.59
C TYR A 77 19.57 0.23 -22.51
N SER A 78 18.92 0.16 -23.68
CA SER A 78 18.82 1.25 -24.65
C SER A 78 17.81 2.33 -24.20
N PRO A 79 17.86 3.54 -24.80
CA PRO A 79 16.85 4.59 -24.54
C PRO A 79 15.42 4.14 -24.85
N GLN A 80 15.24 3.26 -25.84
CA GLN A 80 13.93 2.67 -26.14
C GLN A 80 13.43 1.79 -24.98
N LEU A 81 14.30 0.94 -24.41
CA LEU A 81 13.95 0.11 -23.25
C LEU A 81 13.69 0.95 -21.99
N ASP A 82 14.46 2.02 -21.75
CA ASP A 82 14.20 2.96 -20.64
C ASP A 82 12.79 3.57 -20.75
N ARG A 83 12.37 3.96 -21.96
CA ARG A 83 11.00 4.46 -22.21
C ARG A 83 9.94 3.41 -21.91
N SER A 84 10.16 2.14 -22.29
CA SER A 84 9.25 1.05 -21.96
C SER A 84 9.13 0.84 -20.45
N PHE A 85 10.24 0.90 -19.70
CA PHE A 85 10.20 0.81 -18.24
C PHE A 85 9.40 1.94 -17.60
N ARG A 86 9.51 3.17 -18.11
CA ARG A 86 8.72 4.31 -17.64
C ARG A 86 7.23 4.09 -17.86
N TRP A 87 6.82 3.65 -19.05
CA TRP A 87 5.42 3.29 -19.31
C TRP A 87 4.95 2.15 -18.43
N GLY A 88 5.76 1.11 -18.23
CA GLY A 88 5.46 0.02 -17.32
C GLY A 88 5.18 0.50 -15.89
N MET A 89 6.03 1.40 -15.37
CA MET A 89 5.82 2.00 -14.05
C MET A 89 4.56 2.86 -13.99
N THR A 90 4.28 3.67 -15.01
CA THR A 90 3.06 4.49 -15.07
C THR A 90 1.80 3.62 -15.08
N TRP A 91 1.77 2.56 -15.87
CA TRP A 91 0.63 1.63 -15.92
C TRP A 91 0.46 0.85 -14.62
N PHE A 92 1.56 0.47 -13.97
CA PHE A 92 1.53 -0.10 -12.64
C PHE A 92 0.91 0.86 -11.62
N ILE A 93 1.38 2.11 -11.53
CA ILE A 93 0.78 3.12 -10.63
C ILE A 93 -0.70 3.33 -10.95
N PHE A 94 -1.05 3.40 -12.24
CA PHE A 94 -2.44 3.53 -12.65
C PHE A 94 -3.32 2.36 -12.16
N SER A 95 -2.83 1.11 -12.22
CA SER A 95 -3.59 -0.02 -11.67
C SER A 95 -3.74 0.08 -10.15
N GLU A 96 -2.73 0.57 -9.43
CA GLU A 96 -2.83 0.78 -7.98
C GLU A 96 -3.84 1.90 -7.64
N VAL A 97 -3.89 2.97 -8.43
CA VAL A 97 -4.92 4.03 -8.30
C VAL A 97 -6.32 3.43 -8.49
N MET A 98 -6.52 2.60 -9.50
CA MET A 98 -7.81 1.94 -9.74
C MET A 98 -8.17 0.94 -8.62
N PHE A 99 -7.18 0.28 -8.04
CA PHE A 99 -7.36 -0.58 -6.86
C PHE A 99 -7.89 0.22 -5.66
N PHE A 100 -7.27 1.36 -5.31
CA PHE A 100 -7.80 2.23 -4.26
C PHE A 100 -9.15 2.85 -4.61
N ALA A 101 -9.38 3.21 -5.88
CA ALA A 101 -10.66 3.73 -6.34
C ALA A 101 -11.82 2.77 -6.06
N ALA A 102 -11.59 1.46 -6.09
CA ALA A 102 -12.60 0.47 -5.71
C ALA A 102 -12.98 0.57 -4.22
N PHE A 103 -12.00 0.73 -3.32
CA PHE A 103 -12.27 0.88 -1.88
C PHE A 103 -12.91 2.22 -1.53
N PHE A 104 -12.44 3.32 -2.12
CA PHE A 104 -13.10 4.62 -1.96
C PHE A 104 -14.51 4.62 -2.56
N GLY A 105 -14.71 3.94 -3.69
CA GLY A 105 -16.01 3.72 -4.30
C GLY A 105 -16.94 2.93 -3.39
N ALA A 106 -16.45 1.89 -2.72
CA ALA A 106 -17.21 1.15 -1.72
C ALA A 106 -17.59 2.03 -0.52
N LEU A 107 -16.66 2.83 0.02
CA LEU A 107 -16.94 3.78 1.09
C LEU A 107 -18.00 4.81 0.68
N PHE A 108 -17.84 5.40 -0.50
CA PHE A 108 -18.79 6.36 -1.08
C PHE A 108 -20.19 5.74 -1.23
N TYR A 109 -20.25 4.54 -1.80
CA TYR A 109 -21.50 3.80 -2.00
C TYR A 109 -22.20 3.49 -0.67
N VAL A 110 -21.44 3.12 0.35
CA VAL A 110 -21.98 2.86 1.69
C VAL A 110 -22.60 4.13 2.27
N ARG A 111 -21.86 5.24 2.26
CA ARG A 111 -22.26 6.51 2.87
C ARG A 111 -23.44 7.20 2.19
N HIS A 112 -23.47 7.20 0.85
CA HIS A 112 -24.41 8.04 0.09
C HIS A 112 -25.62 7.26 -0.46
N PHE A 113 -25.54 5.93 -0.51
CA PHE A 113 -26.60 5.12 -1.08
C PHE A 113 -27.07 4.03 -0.12
N SER A 114 -26.23 3.02 0.15
CA SER A 114 -26.73 1.83 0.85
C SER A 114 -27.13 2.12 2.30
N GLY A 115 -26.40 2.97 3.01
CA GLY A 115 -26.73 3.40 4.37
C GLY A 115 -28.07 4.15 4.45
N PRO A 116 -28.24 5.26 3.71
CA PRO A 116 -29.50 6.02 3.68
C PRO A 116 -30.70 5.18 3.26
N TRP A 117 -30.53 4.27 2.28
CA TRP A 117 -31.59 3.34 1.87
C TRP A 117 -32.03 2.40 2.99
N LEU A 118 -31.08 1.89 3.79
CA LEU A 118 -31.39 1.08 4.98
C LEU A 118 -32.08 1.91 6.07
N GLY A 119 -31.74 3.21 6.15
CA GLY A 119 -32.41 4.19 7.02
C GLY A 119 -33.79 4.65 6.52
N GLY A 120 -34.30 4.11 5.41
CA GLY A 120 -35.64 4.41 4.91
C GLY A 120 -35.73 5.46 3.81
N GLU A 121 -34.61 5.91 3.24
CA GLU A 121 -34.63 6.86 2.11
C GLU A 121 -34.84 6.18 0.75
N GLY A 122 -35.60 6.84 -0.13
CA GLY A 122 -35.70 6.50 -1.55
C GLY A 122 -36.42 5.19 -1.89
N SER A 123 -36.15 4.64 -3.08
CA SER A 123 -36.88 3.49 -3.64
C SER A 123 -36.63 2.16 -2.92
N LYS A 124 -35.60 2.09 -2.08
CA LYS A 124 -35.26 0.91 -1.28
C LYS A 124 -35.67 1.03 0.20
N ALA A 125 -36.48 2.02 0.54
CA ALA A 125 -37.00 2.26 1.89
C ALA A 125 -37.74 1.07 2.50
N LEU A 126 -38.22 0.11 1.70
CA LEU A 126 -38.83 -1.13 2.21
C LEU A 126 -37.88 -1.92 3.12
N ALA A 127 -36.56 -1.76 2.98
CA ALA A 127 -35.58 -2.37 3.88
C ALA A 127 -35.72 -1.88 5.34
N HIS A 128 -36.23 -0.66 5.54
CA HIS A 128 -36.51 -0.09 6.86
C HIS A 128 -37.60 -0.85 7.63
N MET A 129 -38.45 -1.65 6.95
CA MET A 129 -39.44 -2.50 7.62
C MET A 129 -38.78 -3.59 8.48
N LEU A 130 -37.55 -4.01 8.16
CA LEU A 130 -36.80 -4.99 8.95
C LEU A 130 -36.27 -4.38 10.26
N TRP A 131 -35.91 -3.10 10.23
CA TRP A 131 -35.35 -2.38 11.38
C TRP A 131 -35.95 -0.97 11.48
N PRO A 132 -37.20 -0.83 11.96
CA PRO A 132 -37.95 0.43 11.90
C PRO A 132 -37.38 1.56 12.77
N ASN A 133 -36.48 1.23 13.69
CA ASN A 133 -35.83 2.17 14.59
C ASN A 133 -34.41 2.53 14.12
N PHE A 134 -33.95 1.95 13.00
CA PHE A 134 -32.61 2.21 12.50
C PHE A 134 -32.55 3.59 11.83
N GLN A 135 -31.72 4.47 12.38
CA GLN A 135 -31.40 5.74 11.76
C GLN A 135 -29.97 5.71 11.24
N PHE A 136 -29.81 5.98 9.95
CA PHE A 136 -28.49 6.01 9.36
C PHE A 136 -27.74 7.27 9.80
N ALA A 137 -26.56 7.07 10.36
CA ALA A 137 -25.56 8.09 10.59
C ALA A 137 -24.18 7.54 10.23
N TRP A 138 -23.27 8.41 9.85
CA TRP A 138 -21.89 8.05 9.55
C TRP A 138 -20.92 8.87 10.41
N PRO A 139 -19.91 8.24 11.05
CA PRO A 139 -19.67 6.79 11.14
C PRO A 139 -20.77 6.01 11.87
N LEU A 140 -20.89 4.71 11.56
CA LEU A 140 -21.92 3.86 12.14
C LEU A 140 -21.53 3.38 13.55
N LEU A 141 -21.82 4.20 14.55
CA LEU A 141 -21.55 3.91 15.97
C LEU A 141 -22.70 3.17 16.69
N ASN A 142 -23.89 3.20 16.10
CA ASN A 142 -25.06 2.50 16.62
C ASN A 142 -25.53 1.48 15.59
N SER A 143 -25.33 0.20 15.88
CA SER A 143 -25.83 -0.90 15.05
C SER A 143 -27.29 -1.25 15.45
N PRO A 144 -28.10 -1.78 14.52
CA PRO A 144 -29.45 -2.24 14.84
C PRO A 144 -29.50 -3.35 15.91
N ASP A 145 -28.46 -4.19 15.96
CA ASP A 145 -28.26 -5.23 16.97
C ASP A 145 -26.81 -5.16 17.51
N PRO A 146 -26.58 -4.42 18.61
CA PRO A 146 -25.26 -4.28 19.22
C PRO A 146 -24.73 -5.56 19.87
N VAL A 147 -25.59 -6.55 20.17
CA VAL A 147 -25.19 -7.81 20.79
C VAL A 147 -24.52 -8.72 19.75
N LEU A 148 -25.11 -8.81 18.56
CA LEU A 148 -24.56 -9.59 17.45
C LEU A 148 -23.49 -8.82 16.66
N TYR A 149 -23.64 -7.51 16.52
CA TYR A 149 -22.77 -6.64 15.74
C TYR A 149 -22.26 -5.47 16.59
N PRO A 150 -21.24 -5.71 17.42
CA PRO A 150 -20.68 -4.66 18.27
C PRO A 150 -20.08 -3.54 17.42
N ALA A 151 -20.60 -2.33 17.63
CA ALA A 151 -20.07 -1.11 17.02
C ALA A 151 -18.91 -0.54 17.86
N PRO A 152 -18.01 0.24 17.26
CA PRO A 152 -16.97 0.93 18.01
C PRO A 152 -17.59 1.97 18.95
N LYS A 153 -16.90 2.23 20.06
CA LYS A 153 -17.32 3.20 21.08
C LYS A 153 -17.21 4.64 20.60
N ASP A 154 -16.18 4.92 19.80
CA ASP A 154 -15.89 6.26 19.29
C ASP A 154 -15.04 6.15 18.01
N ILE A 155 -14.78 7.30 17.40
CA ILE A 155 -13.97 7.48 16.20
C ILE A 155 -12.54 7.88 16.54
N ILE A 156 -11.62 7.71 15.59
CA ILE A 156 -10.26 8.23 15.72
C ILE A 156 -10.29 9.74 15.48
N ASN A 157 -9.73 10.52 16.41
CA ASN A 157 -9.64 11.97 16.27
C ASN A 157 -8.70 12.35 15.10
N PRO A 158 -9.20 12.98 14.01
CA PRO A 158 -8.39 13.34 12.85
C PRO A 158 -7.24 14.29 13.19
N TRP A 159 -7.39 15.12 14.22
CA TRP A 159 -6.43 16.19 14.54
C TRP A 159 -5.28 15.73 15.44
N GLY A 160 -5.25 14.44 15.82
CA GLY A 160 -4.16 13.82 16.58
C GLY A 160 -3.15 13.11 15.68
N LEU A 161 -3.02 11.79 15.86
CA LEU A 161 -2.11 10.95 15.09
C LEU A 161 -2.34 11.02 13.56
N PRO A 162 -3.58 11.05 13.03
CA PRO A 162 -3.79 11.14 11.58
C PRO A 162 -3.19 12.42 10.99
N LEU A 163 -3.36 13.58 11.63
CA LEU A 163 -2.77 14.84 11.18
C LEU A 163 -1.23 14.79 11.26
N LEU A 164 -0.66 14.24 12.34
CA LEU A 164 0.78 14.04 12.46
C LEU A 164 1.31 13.19 11.29
N ASN A 165 0.65 12.08 11.00
CA ASN A 165 0.99 11.20 9.89
C ASN A 165 0.88 11.90 8.53
N THR A 166 -0.10 12.78 8.34
CA THR A 166 -0.17 13.66 7.15
C THR A 166 1.04 14.57 7.05
N VAL A 167 1.45 15.22 8.13
CA VAL A 167 2.65 16.07 8.14
C VAL A 167 3.90 15.25 7.83
N LEU A 168 4.04 14.04 8.38
CA LEU A 168 5.17 13.16 8.13
C LEU A 168 5.29 12.77 6.65
N LEU A 169 4.20 12.31 6.03
CA LEU A 169 4.23 11.87 4.63
C LEU A 169 4.42 13.05 3.66
N VAL A 170 3.71 14.15 3.84
CA VAL A 170 3.89 15.35 2.99
C VAL A 170 5.32 15.89 3.12
N SER A 171 5.87 15.93 4.34
CA SER A 171 7.27 16.31 4.55
C SER A 171 8.23 15.35 3.84
N SER A 172 7.95 14.04 3.89
CA SER A 172 8.79 13.03 3.24
C SER A 172 8.81 13.17 1.70
N SER A 173 7.69 13.60 1.10
CA SER A 173 7.59 13.93 -0.33
C SER A 173 8.43 15.15 -0.69
N VAL A 174 8.43 16.18 0.16
CA VAL A 174 9.29 17.36 -0.02
C VAL A 174 10.77 16.95 0.07
N THR A 175 11.16 16.18 1.10
CA THR A 175 12.55 15.74 1.25
C THR A 175 12.99 14.83 0.11
N LEU A 176 12.10 13.98 -0.42
CA LEU A 176 12.39 13.15 -1.59
C LEU A 176 12.60 13.99 -2.85
N THR A 177 11.82 15.05 -3.03
CA THR A 177 12.00 16.00 -4.13
C THR A 177 13.34 16.73 -4.04
N LEU A 178 13.74 17.14 -2.83
CA LEU A 178 15.06 17.74 -2.58
C LEU A 178 16.19 16.74 -2.87
N ALA A 179 16.01 15.46 -2.54
CA ALA A 179 16.93 14.39 -2.90
C ALA A 179 17.06 14.26 -4.42
N HIS A 180 15.96 14.25 -5.16
CA HIS A 180 15.97 14.19 -6.62
C HIS A 180 16.71 15.38 -7.24
N HIS A 181 16.47 16.59 -6.74
CA HIS A 181 17.19 17.79 -7.20
C HIS A 181 18.70 17.70 -6.92
N ALA A 182 19.08 17.18 -5.75
CA ALA A 182 20.48 16.95 -5.41
C ALA A 182 21.13 15.90 -6.33
N LEU A 183 20.40 14.84 -6.73
CA LEU A 183 20.86 13.86 -7.71
C LEU A 183 21.12 14.49 -9.08
N ASN A 184 20.20 15.33 -9.56
CA ASN A 184 20.34 16.06 -10.83
C ASN A 184 21.55 17.00 -10.83
N LYS A 185 21.85 17.62 -9.69
CA LYS A 185 23.02 18.50 -9.50
C LYS A 185 24.32 17.75 -9.16
N GLY A 186 24.31 16.42 -9.07
CA GLY A 186 25.48 15.63 -8.67
C GLY A 186 25.90 15.80 -7.20
N GLN A 187 25.07 16.43 -6.36
CA GLN A 187 25.35 16.71 -4.95
C GLN A 187 25.14 15.47 -4.07
N ARG A 188 26.12 14.56 -4.05
CA ARG A 188 26.03 13.25 -3.38
C ARG A 188 25.75 13.31 -1.88
N GLY A 189 26.32 14.30 -1.17
CA GLY A 189 26.11 14.47 0.27
C GLY A 189 24.64 14.78 0.59
N ALA A 190 24.12 15.83 -0.04
CA ALA A 190 22.72 16.26 0.10
C ALA A 190 21.74 15.17 -0.34
N LEU A 191 22.01 14.47 -1.46
CA LEU A 191 21.20 13.35 -1.94
C LEU A 191 21.03 12.27 -0.87
N LYS A 192 22.13 11.83 -0.26
CA LYS A 192 22.10 10.79 0.79
C LYS A 192 21.34 11.27 2.03
N ALA A 193 21.57 12.51 2.46
CA ALA A 193 20.93 13.08 3.64
C ALA A 193 19.41 13.20 3.46
N TRP A 194 18.97 13.80 2.35
CA TRP A 194 17.54 14.00 2.07
C TRP A 194 16.79 12.69 1.87
N LEU A 195 17.35 11.74 1.11
CA LEU A 195 16.73 10.44 0.94
C LEU A 195 16.71 9.64 2.25
N GLY A 196 17.78 9.71 3.05
CA GLY A 196 17.81 9.10 4.38
C GLY A 196 16.71 9.64 5.28
N LEU A 197 16.49 10.97 5.27
CA LEU A 197 15.40 11.60 6.00
C LEU A 197 14.02 11.14 5.49
N THR A 198 13.81 11.02 4.18
CA THR A 198 12.55 10.46 3.64
C THR A 198 12.27 9.06 4.19
N VAL A 199 13.29 8.18 4.22
CA VAL A 199 13.14 6.81 4.76
C VAL A 199 12.78 6.84 6.25
N VAL A 200 13.44 7.69 7.04
CA VAL A 200 13.14 7.84 8.48
C VAL A 200 11.70 8.32 8.70
N LEU A 201 11.23 9.30 7.92
CA LEU A 201 9.85 9.79 8.00
C LEU A 201 8.83 8.70 7.62
N GLY A 202 9.12 7.88 6.60
CA GLY A 202 8.29 6.72 6.25
C GLY A 202 8.22 5.67 7.34
N ILE A 203 9.34 5.37 8.02
CA ILE A 203 9.36 4.45 9.18
C ILE A 203 8.58 5.04 10.35
N ALA A 204 8.73 6.34 10.62
CA ALA A 204 7.99 7.02 11.68
C ALA A 204 6.48 6.94 11.45
N PHE A 205 6.02 7.20 10.22
CA PHE A 205 4.61 7.03 9.84
C PHE A 205 4.10 5.62 10.16
N LEU A 206 4.85 4.57 9.78
CA LEU A 206 4.45 3.18 10.06
C LEU A 206 4.36 2.89 11.56
N GLY A 207 5.26 3.47 12.36
CA GLY A 207 5.23 3.37 13.82
C GLY A 207 3.98 3.99 14.43
N PHE A 208 3.66 5.23 14.07
CA PHE A 208 2.46 5.92 14.55
C PHE A 208 1.17 5.28 14.03
N GLN A 209 1.17 4.76 12.79
CA GLN A 209 0.02 4.01 12.26
C GLN A 209 -0.23 2.71 13.05
N ALA A 210 0.84 2.03 13.48
CA ALA A 210 0.70 0.85 14.33
C ALA A 210 0.17 1.21 15.73
N GLU A 211 0.62 2.32 16.31
CA GLU A 211 0.08 2.84 17.57
C GLU A 211 -1.42 3.15 17.45
N GLU A 212 -1.82 3.82 16.38
CA GLU A 212 -3.22 4.13 16.09
C GLU A 212 -4.07 2.85 16.00
N TYR A 213 -3.59 1.80 15.34
CA TYR A 213 -4.29 0.52 15.27
C TYR A 213 -4.42 -0.15 16.64
N ILE A 214 -3.38 -0.08 17.47
CA ILE A 214 -3.42 -0.61 18.83
C ILE A 214 -4.48 0.15 19.65
N HIS A 215 -4.51 1.48 19.56
CA HIS A 215 -5.50 2.31 20.24
C HIS A 215 -6.93 2.02 19.74
N ALA A 216 -7.12 1.92 18.43
CA ALA A 216 -8.40 1.58 17.81
C ALA A 216 -8.96 0.24 18.31
N TYR A 217 -8.12 -0.80 18.34
CA TYR A 217 -8.54 -2.13 18.81
C TYR A 217 -8.80 -2.19 20.32
N LYS A 218 -7.92 -1.60 21.14
CA LYS A 218 -7.97 -1.76 22.60
C LYS A 218 -8.94 -0.80 23.29
N GLU A 219 -8.92 0.47 22.89
CA GLU A 219 -9.67 1.52 23.59
C GLU A 219 -11.04 1.75 22.94
N LEU A 220 -11.05 1.88 21.61
CA LEU A 220 -12.25 2.25 20.84
C LEU A 220 -13.13 1.04 20.47
N GLY A 221 -12.61 -0.18 20.53
CA GLY A 221 -13.30 -1.36 20.00
C GLY A 221 -13.52 -1.32 18.48
N LEU A 222 -12.80 -0.44 17.79
CA LEU A 222 -12.77 -0.36 16.33
C LEU A 222 -11.88 -1.47 15.81
N THR A 223 -12.50 -2.48 15.21
CA THR A 223 -11.82 -3.68 14.69
C THR A 223 -12.27 -3.99 13.27
N LEU A 224 -11.60 -4.92 12.59
CA LEU A 224 -12.10 -5.42 11.29
C LEU A 224 -13.52 -6.00 11.36
N GLY A 225 -13.95 -6.45 12.54
CA GLY A 225 -15.27 -7.02 12.77
C GLY A 225 -16.33 -6.03 13.25
N SER A 226 -15.99 -4.77 13.52
CA SER A 226 -16.92 -3.76 14.05
C SER A 226 -17.79 -3.12 12.95
N GLY A 227 -18.42 -3.98 12.15
CA GLY A 227 -19.31 -3.61 11.05
C GLY A 227 -18.61 -2.96 9.85
N VAL A 228 -19.41 -2.31 9.01
CA VAL A 228 -18.93 -1.72 7.75
C VAL A 228 -17.95 -0.56 7.97
N TYR A 229 -18.08 0.18 9.08
CA TYR A 229 -17.15 1.26 9.41
C TYR A 229 -15.75 0.70 9.70
N GLY A 230 -15.64 -0.28 10.60
CA GLY A 230 -14.36 -0.93 10.90
C GLY A 230 -13.74 -1.63 9.69
N ALA A 231 -14.54 -2.38 8.92
CA ALA A 231 -14.08 -3.04 7.72
C ALA A 231 -13.54 -2.05 6.67
N THR A 232 -14.29 -0.99 6.35
CA THR A 232 -13.83 0.01 5.37
C THR A 232 -12.61 0.78 5.88
N PHE A 233 -12.59 1.16 7.16
CA PHE A 233 -11.46 1.84 7.80
C PHE A 233 -10.17 1.04 7.65
N PHE A 234 -10.12 -0.21 8.14
CA PHE A 234 -8.90 -1.02 8.13
C PHE A 234 -8.53 -1.54 6.75
N MET A 235 -9.48 -1.76 5.84
CA MET A 235 -9.13 -2.16 4.48
C MET A 235 -8.47 -1.01 3.72
N LEU A 236 -9.01 0.21 3.82
CA LEU A 236 -8.45 1.40 3.18
C LEU A 236 -7.07 1.78 3.77
N THR A 237 -7.00 1.93 5.09
CA THR A 237 -5.77 2.33 5.79
C THR A 237 -4.74 1.19 5.82
N GLY A 238 -5.18 -0.07 5.92
CA GLY A 238 -4.30 -1.24 5.94
C GLY A 238 -3.61 -1.49 4.60
N PHE A 239 -4.34 -1.44 3.49
CA PHE A 239 -3.70 -1.54 2.17
C PHE A 239 -2.76 -0.38 1.92
N HIS A 240 -3.12 0.84 2.34
CA HIS A 240 -2.21 1.98 2.27
C HIS A 240 -0.93 1.76 3.10
N GLY A 241 -1.05 1.30 4.34
CA GLY A 241 0.09 0.95 5.18
C GLY A 241 1.00 -0.11 4.54
N ALA A 242 0.43 -1.10 3.85
CA ALA A 242 1.20 -2.06 3.07
C ALA A 242 1.98 -1.38 1.93
N HIS A 243 1.37 -0.44 1.21
CA HIS A 243 2.05 0.35 0.16
C HIS A 243 3.14 1.26 0.72
N VAL A 244 2.91 1.91 1.87
CA VAL A 244 3.95 2.71 2.55
C VAL A 244 5.12 1.82 2.97
N THR A 245 4.86 0.61 3.46
CA THR A 245 5.90 -0.36 3.80
C THR A 245 6.72 -0.74 2.57
N ILE A 246 6.07 -1.11 1.47
CA ILE A 246 6.72 -1.45 0.20
C ILE A 246 7.52 -0.25 -0.33
N GLY A 247 6.94 0.95 -0.33
CA GLY A 247 7.59 2.18 -0.76
C GLY A 247 8.83 2.50 0.07
N THR A 248 8.76 2.33 1.39
CA THR A 248 9.87 2.57 2.32
C THR A 248 11.01 1.58 2.04
N LEU A 249 10.69 0.30 1.80
CA LEU A 249 11.67 -0.71 1.40
C LEU A 249 12.33 -0.37 0.05
N ILE A 250 11.54 0.05 -0.95
CA ILE A 250 12.07 0.49 -2.25
C ILE A 250 13.02 1.67 -2.08
N LEU A 251 12.65 2.69 -1.29
CA LEU A 251 13.49 3.86 -1.01
C LEU A 251 14.76 3.49 -0.25
N LEU A 252 14.68 2.54 0.69
CA LEU A 252 15.85 2.01 1.38
C LEU A 252 16.81 1.32 0.39
N VAL A 253 16.29 0.51 -0.54
CA VAL A 253 17.10 -0.09 -1.62
C VAL A 253 17.71 1.00 -2.51
N MET A 254 16.97 2.07 -2.83
CA MET A 254 17.51 3.21 -3.57
C MET A 254 18.64 3.90 -2.81
N LEU A 255 18.50 4.09 -1.50
CA LEU A 255 19.53 4.67 -0.64
C LEU A 255 20.81 3.83 -0.67
N VAL A 256 20.69 2.51 -0.50
CA VAL A 256 21.83 1.58 -0.59
C VAL A 256 22.51 1.68 -1.96
N ARG A 257 21.73 1.72 -3.05
CA ARG A 257 22.26 1.87 -4.42
C ARG A 257 22.94 3.22 -4.64
N ILE A 258 22.41 4.30 -4.06
CA ILE A 258 23.01 5.64 -4.10
C ILE A 258 24.34 5.67 -3.36
N VAL A 259 24.41 5.07 -2.17
CA VAL A 259 25.64 4.95 -1.39
C VAL A 259 26.72 4.19 -2.16
N ARG A 260 26.33 3.15 -2.91
CA ARG A 260 27.22 2.40 -3.82
C ARG A 260 27.52 3.09 -5.15
N GLY A 261 27.00 4.30 -5.39
CA GLY A 261 27.28 5.08 -6.60
C GLY A 261 26.61 4.54 -7.87
N HIS A 262 25.49 3.82 -7.76
CA HIS A 262 24.85 3.18 -8.92
C HIS A 262 24.15 4.14 -9.88
N PHE A 263 23.84 5.36 -9.46
CA PHE A 263 23.08 6.36 -10.23
C PHE A 263 23.90 7.60 -10.56
N ASN A 264 23.56 8.29 -11.64
CA ASN A 264 24.05 9.62 -12.00
C ASN A 264 22.87 10.47 -12.53
N ALA A 265 23.12 11.72 -12.96
CA ALA A 265 22.07 12.64 -13.41
C ALA A 265 21.33 12.16 -14.67
N GLU A 266 21.96 11.35 -15.52
CA GLU A 266 21.39 10.89 -16.79
C GLU A 266 20.71 9.51 -16.64
N HIS A 267 21.28 8.63 -15.82
CA HIS A 267 20.85 7.25 -15.60
C HIS A 267 20.38 7.04 -14.16
N GLN A 268 19.10 7.34 -13.96
CA GLN A 268 18.45 7.34 -12.64
C GLN A 268 17.01 6.82 -12.64
N PHE A 269 16.59 6.09 -13.68
CA PHE A 269 15.20 5.60 -13.80
C PHE A 269 14.71 4.87 -12.55
N GLY A 270 15.50 3.97 -11.96
CA GLY A 270 15.09 3.26 -10.74
C GLY A 270 14.75 4.20 -9.56
N PHE A 271 15.50 5.30 -9.41
CA PHE A 271 15.20 6.32 -8.40
C PHE A 271 13.95 7.14 -8.77
N GLN A 272 13.78 7.48 -10.04
CA GLN A 272 12.58 8.19 -10.51
C GLN A 272 11.31 7.36 -10.34
N ALA A 273 11.34 6.07 -10.69
CA ALA A 273 10.24 5.14 -10.47
C ALA A 273 9.88 5.03 -8.99
N ALA A 274 10.88 4.88 -8.11
CA ALA A 274 10.68 4.88 -6.66
C ALA A 274 10.05 6.20 -6.16
N SER A 275 10.46 7.33 -6.74
CA SER A 275 9.91 8.64 -6.39
C SER A 275 8.46 8.80 -6.83
N TRP A 276 8.12 8.37 -8.04
CA TRP A 276 6.73 8.36 -8.52
C TRP A 276 5.82 7.49 -7.65
N TYR A 277 6.30 6.30 -7.26
CA TYR A 277 5.57 5.42 -6.35
C TYR A 277 5.34 6.09 -4.99
N TRP A 278 6.37 6.71 -4.40
CA TRP A 278 6.25 7.36 -3.10
C TRP A 278 5.26 8.53 -3.12
N HIS A 279 5.29 9.36 -4.16
CA HIS A 279 4.31 10.44 -4.32
C HIS A 279 2.89 9.91 -4.53
N PHE A 280 2.72 8.79 -5.23
CA PHE A 280 1.43 8.11 -5.32
C PHE A 280 0.93 7.69 -3.94
N VAL A 281 1.78 7.06 -3.12
CA VAL A 281 1.43 6.63 -1.76
C VAL A 281 1.01 7.82 -0.88
N ASP A 282 1.72 8.94 -0.98
CA ASP A 282 1.39 10.18 -0.26
C ASP A 282 0.04 10.77 -0.74
N ALA A 283 -0.20 10.81 -2.06
CA ALA A 283 -1.47 11.29 -2.61
C ALA A 283 -2.68 10.45 -2.13
N VAL A 284 -2.52 9.13 -2.04
CA VAL A 284 -3.55 8.24 -1.47
C VAL A 284 -3.76 8.54 0.01
N TRP A 285 -2.70 8.81 0.78
CA TRP A 285 -2.84 9.19 2.19
C TRP A 285 -3.64 10.48 2.36
N VAL A 286 -3.38 11.51 1.56
CA VAL A 286 -4.13 12.76 1.62
C VAL A 286 -5.62 12.53 1.36
N ALA A 287 -5.94 11.65 0.39
CA ALA A 287 -7.32 11.22 0.16
C ALA A 287 -7.91 10.45 1.35
N LEU A 288 -7.14 9.55 1.98
CA LEU A 288 -7.56 8.84 3.19
C LEU A 288 -7.83 9.80 4.34
N PHE A 289 -6.90 10.71 4.62
CA PHE A 289 -7.04 11.73 5.65
C PHE A 289 -8.35 12.51 5.47
N LEU A 290 -8.63 12.98 4.24
CA LEU A 290 -9.85 13.72 3.95
C LEU A 290 -11.12 12.84 4.06
N PHE A 291 -11.18 11.72 3.34
CA PHE A 291 -12.43 10.96 3.18
C PHE A 291 -12.70 9.93 4.27
N VAL A 292 -11.68 9.51 5.03
CA VAL A 292 -11.83 8.48 6.08
C VAL A 292 -11.81 9.09 7.46
N TYR A 293 -10.95 10.09 7.70
CA TYR A 293 -10.79 10.68 9.03
C TYR A 293 -11.56 11.99 9.23
N VAL A 294 -11.66 12.85 8.22
CA VAL A 294 -12.29 14.18 8.36
C VAL A 294 -13.77 14.17 7.96
N LEU A 295 -14.10 13.58 6.80
CA LEU A 295 -15.47 13.44 6.27
C LEU A 295 -16.06 12.08 6.65
#